data_AF-A0A1N7KUN6-F1
#
_entry.id   AF-A0A1N7KUN6-F1
#
_cell.length_a   1.000
_cell.length_b   1.000
_cell.length_c   1.000
_cell.angle_alpha   90.00
_cell.angle_beta   90.00
_cell.angle_gamma   90.00
#
_symmetry.space_group_name_H-M   'P 1'
#
loop_
_entity.id
_entity.type
_entity.pdbx_description
1 polymer ?
#
loop_
_entity_poly.entity_id
_entity_poly.type
_entity_poly.pdbx_seq_one_letter_code
_entity_poly.pdbx_strand_id
1 'polypeptide(L)'
;MKTLPFFLFLLLALPSFAQENLSKGNSSLLLYPEVYFVATMETSASEVSSNLLAFIEENKLSYRREGNELVFFRVFPSIQSAENSSKIIKTSIQNFLKDESKPLKYRLYGREYLPEKFLKYFLEFK
;
A
#
# COMPACT_ATOMS: atom_id res chain seq x y z
N MET A 1 20.74 50.98 20.34
CA MET A 1 20.87 49.51 20.11
C MET A 1 19.58 48.84 20.57
N LYS A 2 18.71 48.40 19.65
CA LYS A 2 17.44 47.69 19.96
C LYS A 2 17.16 46.66 18.87
N THR A 3 17.98 45.60 18.80
CA THR A 3 17.76 44.44 17.90
C THR A 3 17.27 43.20 18.65
N LEU A 4 17.06 43.31 19.97
CA LEU A 4 16.67 42.20 20.83
C LEU A 4 15.26 41.60 20.58
N PRO A 5 14.23 42.32 20.08
CA PRO A 5 12.91 41.71 19.94
C PRO A 5 12.78 40.79 18.72
N PHE A 6 13.69 40.87 17.74
CA PHE A 6 13.59 40.06 16.52
C PHE A 6 14.07 38.61 16.73
N PHE A 7 15.11 38.41 17.54
CA PHE A 7 15.60 37.07 17.89
C PHE A 7 14.63 36.31 18.79
N LEU A 8 13.89 37.01 19.65
CA LEU A 8 12.89 36.39 20.53
C LEU A 8 11.69 35.86 19.74
N PHE A 9 11.32 36.53 18.64
CA PHE A 9 10.24 36.08 17.76
C PHE A 9 10.63 34.86 16.92
N LEU A 10 11.91 34.76 16.54
CA LEU A 10 12.44 33.62 15.78
C LEU A 10 12.45 32.32 16.62
N LEU A 11 12.71 32.42 17.93
CA LEU A 11 12.72 31.28 18.84
C LEU A 11 11.32 30.75 19.19
N LEU A 12 10.27 31.59 19.07
CA LEU A 12 8.87 31.19 19.28
C LEU A 12 8.20 30.60 18.02
N ALA A 13 8.83 30.70 16.85
CA ALA A 13 8.30 30.22 15.58
C ALA A 13 8.72 28.77 15.23
N LEU A 14 9.48 28.11 16.08
CA LEU A 14 9.79 26.69 15.91
C LEU A 14 8.58 25.86 16.37
N PRO A 15 7.92 25.10 15.48
CA PRO A 15 6.82 24.24 15.91
C PRO A 15 7.37 23.21 16.88
N SER A 16 6.63 23.02 17.97
CA SER A 16 6.90 22.02 19.01
C SER A 16 6.88 20.61 18.41
N PHE A 17 8.02 20.16 17.90
CA PHE A 17 8.25 18.79 17.45
C PHE A 17 9.45 18.21 18.21
N ALA A 18 9.29 18.04 19.52
CA ALA A 18 10.16 17.18 20.33
C ALA A 18 9.55 16.98 21.72
N GLN A 19 8.38 16.33 21.79
CA GLN A 19 8.00 15.63 23.02
C GLN A 19 7.52 14.23 22.67
N GLU A 20 8.48 13.50 22.13
CA GLU A 20 8.55 12.05 22.08
C GLU A 20 8.73 11.58 23.53
N ASN A 21 7.64 11.17 24.20
CA ASN A 21 7.55 9.89 24.92
C ASN A 21 6.33 9.77 25.85
N LEU A 22 5.68 8.61 25.72
CA LEU A 22 5.17 7.79 26.82
C LEU A 22 3.95 8.33 27.60
N SER A 23 2.77 8.27 27.00
CA SER A 23 1.59 7.77 27.73
C SER A 23 0.47 7.34 26.79
N LYS A 24 0.29 6.01 26.72
CA LYS A 24 -0.98 5.30 26.44
C LYS A 24 -2.04 6.07 25.64
N GLY A 25 -2.08 5.84 24.33
CA GLY A 25 -3.21 6.24 23.50
C GLY A 25 -2.93 6.01 22.02
N ASN A 26 -3.51 4.95 21.46
CA ASN A 26 -3.65 4.75 20.03
C ASN A 26 -4.35 5.97 19.39
N SER A 27 -3.60 6.95 18.89
CA SER A 27 -4.15 7.99 18.01
C SER A 27 -3.03 8.89 17.46
N SER A 28 -2.28 8.39 16.48
CA SER A 28 -1.55 9.24 15.52
C SER A 28 -1.52 8.56 14.15
N LEU A 29 -2.71 8.22 13.64
CA LEU A 29 -2.91 7.50 12.38
C LEU A 29 -3.65 8.37 11.35
N LEU A 30 -3.33 9.66 11.31
CA LEU A 30 -3.88 10.62 10.34
C LEU A 30 -2.81 11.62 9.89
N LEU A 31 -1.72 11.12 9.29
CA LEU A 31 -0.86 12.00 8.48
C LEU A 31 -0.81 11.58 7.01
N TYR A 32 -1.03 10.30 6.68
CA TYR A 32 -1.27 9.87 5.31
C TYR A 32 -2.25 8.69 5.29
N PRO A 33 -3.35 8.75 4.51
CA PRO A 33 -4.22 7.59 4.36
C PRO A 33 -3.47 6.50 3.60
N GLU A 34 -3.16 5.40 4.30
CA GLU A 34 -2.70 4.17 3.67
C GLU A 34 -3.72 3.73 2.62
N VAL A 35 -3.23 3.32 1.45
CA VAL A 35 -4.08 2.81 0.36
C VAL A 35 -3.76 1.35 0.13
N TYR A 36 -4.80 0.53 0.18
CA TYR A 36 -4.72 -0.92 0.10
C TYR A 36 -5.01 -1.33 -1.34
N PHE A 37 -3.99 -1.86 -2.00
CA PHE A 37 -4.10 -2.44 -3.33
C PHE A 37 -4.49 -3.90 -3.23
N VAL A 38 -5.50 -4.30 -4.01
CA VAL A 38 -5.88 -5.70 -4.17
C VAL A 38 -6.16 -5.97 -5.65
N ALA A 39 -5.52 -7.01 -6.17
CA ALA A 39 -5.80 -7.56 -7.49
C ALA A 39 -6.09 -9.07 -7.38
N THR A 40 -7.05 -9.57 -8.13
CA THR A 40 -7.42 -10.98 -8.15
C THR A 40 -7.37 -11.50 -9.57
N MET A 41 -6.79 -12.68 -9.73
CA MET A 41 -6.64 -13.37 -11.00
C MET A 41 -7.14 -14.80 -10.87
N GLU A 42 -7.98 -15.24 -11.79
CA GLU A 42 -8.42 -16.64 -11.84
C GLU A 42 -7.25 -17.51 -12.34
N THR A 43 -6.93 -18.58 -11.61
CA THR A 43 -5.86 -19.54 -11.95
C THR A 43 -6.39 -20.96 -11.84
N SER A 44 -5.96 -21.81 -12.77
CA SER A 44 -6.07 -23.26 -12.62
C SER A 44 -5.14 -23.74 -11.49
N ALA A 45 -5.47 -24.87 -10.87
CA ALA A 45 -4.81 -25.41 -9.69
C ALA A 45 -3.28 -25.57 -9.81
N SER A 46 -2.72 -25.66 -11.02
CA SER A 46 -1.29 -25.94 -11.26
C SER A 46 -0.44 -24.76 -11.76
N GLU A 47 -1.00 -23.60 -12.02
CA GLU A 47 -0.28 -22.52 -12.72
C GLU A 47 0.00 -21.31 -11.82
N VAL A 48 1.06 -21.41 -11.02
CA VAL A 48 1.83 -20.23 -10.63
C VAL A 48 3.19 -20.39 -11.31
N SER A 49 3.36 -19.76 -12.47
CA SER A 49 4.62 -19.86 -13.22
C SER A 49 5.73 -19.12 -12.48
N SER A 50 6.98 -19.55 -12.69
CA SER A 50 8.17 -18.88 -12.16
C SER A 50 8.24 -17.41 -12.57
N ASN A 51 7.74 -17.09 -13.78
CA ASN A 51 7.68 -15.73 -14.31
C ASN A 51 6.72 -14.85 -13.51
N LEU A 52 5.58 -15.40 -13.07
CA LEU A 52 4.63 -14.69 -12.24
C LEU A 52 5.21 -14.43 -10.83
N LEU A 53 5.93 -15.40 -10.26
CA LEU A 53 6.62 -15.20 -8.97
C LEU A 53 7.69 -14.11 -9.05
N ALA A 54 8.52 -14.13 -10.10
CA ALA A 54 9.52 -13.09 -10.34
C ALA A 54 8.87 -11.70 -10.48
N PHE A 55 7.75 -11.62 -11.19
CA PHE A 55 6.97 -10.37 -11.32
C PHE A 55 6.47 -9.85 -9.97
N ILE A 56 5.92 -10.74 -9.13
CA ILE A 56 5.42 -10.40 -7.79
C ILE A 56 6.56 -9.81 -6.94
N GLU A 57 7.73 -10.46 -6.97
CA GLU A 57 8.90 -10.05 -6.20
C GLU A 57 9.43 -8.68 -6.67
N GLU A 58 9.62 -8.50 -7.98
CA GLU A 58 10.08 -7.24 -8.58
C GLU A 58 9.18 -6.06 -8.20
N ASN A 59 7.87 -6.29 -8.17
CA ASN A 59 6.87 -5.26 -7.85
C ASN A 59 6.58 -5.15 -6.35
N LYS A 60 7.30 -5.89 -5.50
CA LYS A 60 7.11 -5.94 -4.04
C LYS A 60 5.65 -6.20 -3.66
N LEU A 61 5.00 -7.09 -4.40
CA LEU A 61 3.64 -7.52 -4.15
C LEU A 61 3.67 -8.71 -3.19
N SER A 62 2.70 -8.77 -2.29
CA SER A 62 2.40 -9.99 -1.56
C SER A 62 1.31 -10.75 -2.33
N TYR A 63 1.24 -12.06 -2.15
CA TYR A 63 0.21 -12.87 -2.79
C TYR A 63 -0.33 -13.97 -1.88
N ARG A 64 -1.57 -14.36 -2.13
CA ARG A 64 -2.25 -15.47 -1.47
C ARG A 64 -3.09 -16.24 -2.46
N ARG A 65 -3.13 -17.56 -2.32
CA ARG A 65 -4.03 -18.43 -3.08
C ARG A 65 -5.32 -18.64 -2.31
N GLU A 66 -6.46 -18.46 -2.99
CA GLU A 66 -7.79 -18.79 -2.48
C GLU A 66 -8.56 -19.60 -3.51
N GLY A 67 -8.60 -20.93 -3.33
CA GLY A 67 -9.21 -21.83 -4.29
C GLY A 67 -8.59 -21.68 -5.68
N ASN A 68 -9.41 -21.23 -6.63
CA ASN A 68 -9.03 -20.97 -8.03
C ASN A 68 -8.66 -19.50 -8.29
N GLU A 69 -8.45 -18.70 -7.25
CA GLU A 69 -8.01 -17.32 -7.37
C GLU A 69 -6.62 -17.13 -6.76
N LEU A 70 -5.81 -16.31 -7.42
CA LEU A 70 -4.58 -15.76 -6.88
C LEU A 70 -4.82 -14.28 -6.60
N VAL A 71 -4.69 -13.91 -5.32
CA VAL A 71 -4.89 -12.55 -4.83
C VAL A 71 -3.52 -11.92 -4.61
N PHE A 72 -3.27 -10.80 -5.27
CA PHE A 72 -2.11 -9.94 -5.06
C PHE A 72 -2.50 -8.74 -4.23
N PHE A 73 -1.64 -8.33 -3.29
CA PHE A 73 -1.94 -7.23 -2.42
C PHE A 73 -0.69 -6.46 -1.99
N ARG A 74 -0.87 -5.17 -1.70
CA ARG A 74 0.19 -4.27 -1.23
C ARG A 74 -0.42 -3.06 -0.52
N VAL A 75 0.28 -2.52 0.48
CA VAL A 75 -0.08 -1.24 1.10
C VAL A 75 0.81 -0.14 0.54
N PHE A 76 0.19 0.97 0.15
CA PHE A 76 0.85 2.18 -0.30
C PHE A 76 0.70 3.28 0.74
N PRO A 77 1.74 4.11 0.97
CA PRO A 77 1.69 5.18 1.96
C PRO A 77 0.80 6.36 1.51
N SER A 78 0.43 6.45 0.22
CA SER A 78 -0.40 7.54 -0.30
C SER A 78 -1.20 7.14 -1.54
N ILE A 79 -2.27 7.88 -1.84
CA ILE A 79 -3.08 7.66 -3.05
C ILE A 79 -2.29 7.87 -4.34
N GLN A 80 -1.42 8.89 -4.40
CA GLN A 80 -0.62 9.16 -5.60
C GLN A 80 0.36 8.02 -5.89
N SER A 81 1.00 7.47 -4.85
CA SER A 81 1.89 6.30 -5.02
C SER A 81 1.09 5.06 -5.45
N ALA A 82 -0.08 4.83 -4.85
CA ALA A 82 -0.97 3.75 -5.24
C ALA A 82 -1.40 3.85 -6.70
N GLU A 83 -1.90 5.01 -7.16
CA GLU A 83 -2.35 5.18 -8.53
C GLU A 83 -1.22 4.97 -9.56
N ASN A 84 -0.05 5.56 -9.30
CA ASN A 84 1.10 5.43 -10.20
C ASN A 84 1.58 3.98 -10.29
N SER A 85 1.84 3.34 -9.14
CA SER A 85 2.31 1.96 -9.12
C SER A 85 1.25 0.99 -9.65
N SER A 86 -0.02 1.23 -9.38
CA SER A 86 -1.07 0.31 -9.82
C SER A 86 -1.35 0.37 -11.32
N LYS A 87 -1.13 1.52 -11.96
CA LYS A 87 -1.15 1.61 -13.44
C LYS A 87 -0.03 0.76 -14.05
N ILE A 88 1.17 0.83 -13.47
CA ILE A 88 2.32 0.02 -13.88
C ILE A 88 2.01 -1.46 -13.67
N ILE A 89 1.62 -1.86 -12.44
CA ILE A 89 1.27 -3.24 -12.09
C ILE A 89 0.18 -3.77 -13.01
N LYS A 90 -0.90 -3.01 -13.24
CA LYS A 90 -1.97 -3.40 -14.16
C LYS A 90 -1.44 -3.64 -15.57
N THR A 91 -0.61 -2.74 -16.10
CA THR A 91 -0.07 -2.84 -17.45
C THR A 91 0.87 -4.03 -17.58
N SER A 92 1.73 -4.24 -16.59
CA SER A 92 2.68 -5.36 -16.56
C SER A 92 1.98 -6.71 -16.40
N ILE A 93 1.00 -6.82 -15.49
CA ILE A 93 0.18 -8.03 -15.36
C ILE A 93 -0.62 -8.27 -16.63
N GLN A 94 -1.22 -7.24 -17.24
CA GLN A 94 -1.96 -7.42 -18.49
C GLN A 94 -1.06 -7.83 -19.66
N ASN A 95 0.17 -7.33 -19.74
CA ASN A 95 1.13 -7.77 -20.76
C ASN A 95 1.57 -9.22 -20.51
N PHE A 96 1.79 -9.60 -19.25
CA PHE A 96 2.04 -10.99 -18.88
C PHE A 96 0.84 -11.90 -19.22
N LEU A 97 -0.37 -11.44 -18.93
CA LEU A 97 -1.62 -12.17 -19.14
C LEU A 97 -2.11 -12.16 -20.60
N LYS A 98 -1.61 -11.30 -21.48
CA LYS A 98 -1.90 -11.40 -22.92
C LYS A 98 -1.52 -12.78 -23.46
N ASP A 99 -0.52 -13.42 -22.86
CA ASP A 99 -0.12 -14.79 -23.18
C ASP A 99 -0.99 -15.86 -22.46
N GLU A 100 -1.75 -15.50 -21.42
CA GLU A 100 -2.48 -16.46 -20.57
C GLU A 100 -4.02 -16.26 -20.49
N SER A 101 -4.61 -15.27 -21.14
CA SER A 101 -6.08 -15.05 -21.28
C SER A 101 -6.92 -14.97 -19.99
N LYS A 102 -6.30 -14.75 -18.82
CA LYS A 102 -7.01 -14.70 -17.52
C LYS A 102 -7.52 -13.29 -17.20
N PRO A 103 -8.77 -13.13 -16.72
CA PRO A 103 -9.30 -11.82 -16.33
C PRO A 103 -8.67 -11.35 -15.01
N LEU A 104 -8.09 -10.14 -15.02
CA LEU A 104 -7.59 -9.46 -13.82
C LEU A 104 -8.63 -8.47 -13.31
N LYS A 105 -9.11 -8.67 -12.07
CA LYS A 105 -9.92 -7.67 -11.36
C LYS A 105 -9.01 -6.94 -10.38
N TYR A 106 -9.11 -5.61 -10.35
CA TYR A 106 -8.23 -4.77 -9.55
C TYR A 106 -9.00 -3.62 -8.91
N ARG A 107 -8.72 -3.32 -7.63
CA ARG A 107 -9.27 -2.20 -6.88
C ARG A 107 -8.29 -1.62 -5.86
N LEU A 108 -8.46 -0.33 -5.57
CA LEU A 108 -7.84 0.37 -4.44
C LEU A 108 -8.89 0.60 -3.37
N TYR A 109 -8.49 0.45 -2.12
CA TYR A 109 -9.34 0.70 -0.97
C TYR A 109 -8.65 1.65 0.00
N GLY A 110 -9.42 2.58 0.56
CA GLY A 110 -9.07 3.13 1.86
C GLY A 110 -9.32 2.08 2.94
N ARG A 111 -8.62 2.17 4.08
CA ARG A 111 -8.72 1.19 5.17
C ARG A 111 -10.16 0.87 5.58
N GLU A 112 -11.01 1.88 5.70
CA GLU A 112 -12.41 1.72 6.15
C GLU A 112 -13.32 1.02 5.13
N TYR A 113 -12.89 0.99 3.86
CA TYR A 113 -13.64 0.37 2.77
C TYR A 113 -13.03 -0.95 2.33
N LEU A 114 -11.95 -1.40 2.97
CA LEU A 114 -11.30 -2.66 2.66
C LEU A 114 -12.21 -3.81 3.13
N PRO A 115 -12.67 -4.70 2.22
CA PRO A 115 -13.46 -5.84 2.62
C PRO A 115 -12.76 -6.71 3.66
N GLU A 116 -13.48 -7.16 4.69
CA GLU A 116 -12.91 -7.94 5.81
C GLU A 116 -12.12 -9.17 5.36
N LYS A 117 -12.55 -9.82 4.27
CA LYS A 117 -11.83 -10.97 3.71
C LYS A 117 -10.39 -10.62 3.35
N PHE A 118 -10.16 -9.42 2.81
CA PHE A 118 -8.84 -8.94 2.42
C PHE A 118 -8.05 -8.38 3.60
N LEU A 119 -8.73 -7.79 4.60
CA LEU A 119 -8.08 -7.26 5.80
C LEU A 119 -7.18 -8.31 6.47
N LYS A 120 -7.65 -9.57 6.52
CA LYS A 120 -6.87 -10.70 7.06
C LYS A 120 -5.53 -10.88 6.36
N TYR A 121 -5.46 -10.65 5.05
CA TYR A 121 -4.23 -10.84 4.28
C TYR A 121 -3.17 -9.80 4.62
N PHE A 122 -3.57 -8.59 5.01
CA PHE A 122 -2.62 -7.55 5.39
C PHE A 122 -2.14 -7.69 6.84
N LEU A 123 -2.90 -8.38 7.69
CA LEU A 123 -2.52 -8.65 9.08
C LEU A 123 -1.53 -9.81 9.19
N GLU A 124 -1.62 -10.79 8.30
CA GLU A 124 -0.71 -11.95 8.27
C GLU A 124 0.71 -11.62 7.75
N PHE A 125 0.86 -10.49 7.03
CA PHE A 125 2.10 -10.09 6.34
C PHE A 125 2.68 -8.76 6.87
N LYS A 126 2.17 -8.24 7.99
CA LYS A 126 2.71 -7.06 8.69
C LYS A 126 3.74 -7.49 9.74
#